data_AF-A0A2U8E196-F1
#
_entry.id   AF-A0A2U8E196-F1
#
_cell.length_a   1.000
_cell.length_b   1.000
_cell.length_c   1.000
_cell.angle_alpha   90.00
_cell.angle_beta   90.00
_cell.angle_gamma   90.00
#
_symmetry.space_group_name_H-M   'P 1'
#
loop_
_entity.id
_entity.type
_entity.pdbx_description
1 polymer ?
#
loop_
_entity_poly.entity_id
_entity_poly.type
_entity_poly.pdbx_seq_one_letter_code
_entity_poly.pdbx_strand_id
1 'polypeptide(L)'
;MIVAALLLRKRRAKFSSTREPLSDRAFLSQVGAPVAHEVYVIAARNALANVFKVPAQTLHPSDVPDDLARNFLYDGWDNADISMELEICSGMATDEHIPRFLSGRFFLFRWDGPATIGEWTRRAAAYLEKRAEKTK
;
A
#
# COMPACT_ATOMS: atom_id res chain seq x y z
N MET A 1 14.27 -23.14 3.16
CA MET A 1 13.80 -21.75 3.41
C MET A 1 14.85 -20.66 3.13
N ILE A 2 16.15 -20.89 3.33
CA ILE A 2 17.21 -19.86 3.11
C ILE A 2 17.28 -19.35 1.65
N VAL A 3 17.13 -20.24 0.67
CA VAL A 3 17.22 -19.88 -0.76
C VAL A 3 16.09 -18.94 -1.20
N ALA A 4 14.86 -19.18 -0.74
CA ALA A 4 13.69 -18.36 -1.04
C ALA A 4 13.84 -16.91 -0.54
N ALA A 5 14.27 -16.75 0.72
CA ALA A 5 14.48 -15.43 1.32
C ALA A 5 15.58 -14.63 0.58
N LEU A 6 16.65 -15.30 0.17
CA LEU A 6 17.71 -14.69 -0.64
C LEU A 6 17.22 -14.26 -2.02
N LEU A 7 16.38 -15.06 -2.68
CA LEU A 7 15.78 -14.71 -3.96
C LEU A 7 14.86 -13.49 -3.86
N LEU A 8 13.99 -13.43 -2.84
CA LEU A 8 13.14 -12.27 -2.58
C LEU A 8 13.97 -11.00 -2.32
N ARG A 9 15.01 -11.11 -1.49
CA ARG A 9 15.93 -9.99 -1.22
C ARG A 9 16.58 -9.48 -2.51
N LYS A 10 17.07 -10.39 -3.37
CA LYS A 10 17.65 -10.01 -4.67
C LYS A 10 16.62 -9.33 -5.59
N ARG A 11 15.38 -9.83 -5.64
CA ARG A 11 14.30 -9.23 -6.43
C ARG A 11 13.96 -7.82 -5.96
N ARG A 12 13.79 -7.60 -4.66
CA ARG A 12 13.52 -6.28 -4.06
C ARG A 12 14.67 -5.29 -4.30
N ALA A 13 15.92 -5.76 -4.14
CA ALA A 13 17.09 -4.93 -4.42
C ALA A 13 17.17 -4.53 -5.90
N LYS A 14 16.98 -5.48 -6.82
CA LYS A 14 16.94 -5.22 -8.26
C LYS A 14 15.81 -4.26 -8.64
N PHE A 15 14.62 -4.48 -8.09
CA PHE A 15 13.48 -3.61 -8.31
C PHE A 15 13.78 -2.17 -7.88
N SER A 16 14.37 -2.00 -6.69
CA SER A 16 14.72 -0.68 -6.17
C SER A 16 15.83 0.01 -6.97
N SER A 17 16.81 -0.74 -7.49
CA SER A 17 17.94 -0.18 -8.24
C SER A 17 17.61 0.16 -9.70
N THR A 18 16.53 -0.38 -10.25
CA THR A 18 16.15 -0.20 -11.67
C THR A 18 15.03 0.81 -11.86
N ARG A 19 14.47 1.32 -10.76
CA ARG A 19 13.39 2.29 -10.78
C ARG A 19 13.87 3.70 -10.49
N GLU A 20 13.30 4.64 -11.22
CA GLU A 20 13.41 6.05 -10.89
C GLU A 20 12.62 6.34 -9.59
N PRO A 21 13.25 6.92 -8.57
CA PRO A 21 12.57 7.34 -7.35
C PRO A 21 11.53 8.42 -7.65
N LEU A 22 10.30 8.22 -7.19
CA LEU A 22 9.21 9.17 -7.32
C LEU A 22 8.99 9.89 -5.98
N SER A 23 9.22 11.21 -5.97
CA SER A 23 9.01 12.05 -4.79
C SER A 23 7.55 12.05 -4.34
N ASP A 24 7.30 12.36 -3.06
CA ASP A 24 5.94 12.40 -2.52
C ASP A 24 5.07 13.43 -3.24
N ARG A 25 5.62 14.61 -3.56
CA ARG A 25 4.91 15.62 -4.35
C ARG A 25 4.51 15.11 -5.73
N ALA A 26 5.41 14.42 -6.42
CA ALA A 26 5.12 13.86 -7.74
C ALA A 26 4.10 12.72 -7.66
N PHE A 27 4.21 11.86 -6.63
CA PHE A 27 3.24 10.79 -6.36
C PHE A 27 1.85 11.36 -6.09
N LEU A 28 1.72 12.34 -5.19
CA LEU A 28 0.45 13.01 -4.87
C LEU A 28 -0.18 13.67 -6.10
N SER A 29 0.63 14.35 -6.91
CA SER A 29 0.17 14.97 -8.16
C SER A 29 -0.39 13.94 -9.15
N GLN A 30 0.16 12.72 -9.18
CA GLN A 30 -0.31 11.66 -10.07
C GLN A 30 -1.53 10.92 -9.51
N VAL A 31 -1.65 10.77 -8.19
CA VAL A 31 -2.81 10.17 -7.53
C VAL A 31 -4.06 11.07 -7.65
N GLY A 32 -3.87 12.39 -7.67
CA GLY A 32 -4.97 13.36 -7.77
C GLY A 32 -5.87 13.37 -6.53
N ALA A 33 -5.29 13.14 -5.35
CA ALA A 33 -6.03 13.19 -4.10
C ALA A 33 -6.29 14.65 -3.65
N PRO A 34 -7.39 14.94 -2.94
CA PRO A 34 -7.59 16.23 -2.29
C PRO A 34 -6.49 16.56 -1.29
N VAL A 35 -6.18 17.85 -1.10
CA VAL A 35 -5.13 18.32 -0.17
C VAL A 35 -5.32 17.76 1.25
N ALA A 36 -6.56 17.71 1.73
CA ALA A 36 -6.90 17.15 3.05
C ALA A 36 -6.48 15.66 3.20
N HIS A 37 -6.35 14.93 2.09
CA HIS A 37 -6.03 13.51 2.08
C HIS A 37 -4.53 13.23 1.93
N GLU A 38 -3.71 14.23 1.58
CA GLU A 38 -2.31 14.01 1.18
C GLU A 38 -1.50 13.27 2.24
N VAL A 39 -1.64 13.65 3.52
CA VAL A 39 -0.95 12.98 4.64
C VAL A 39 -1.30 11.50 4.72
N TYR A 40 -2.57 11.15 4.51
CA TYR A 40 -3.04 9.77 4.55
C TYR A 40 -2.66 8.97 3.30
N VAL A 41 -2.57 9.61 2.14
CA VAL A 41 -2.06 8.98 0.91
C VAL A 41 -0.59 8.61 1.08
N ILE A 42 0.23 9.49 1.67
CA ILE A 42 1.63 9.19 1.94
C ILE A 42 1.77 8.10 3.00
N ALA A 43 0.97 8.14 4.08
CA ALA A 43 0.92 7.07 5.06
C ALA A 43 0.59 5.71 4.42
N ALA A 44 -0.43 5.69 3.54
CA ALA A 44 -0.83 4.50 2.79
C ALA A 44 0.29 3.99 1.86
N ARG A 45 0.99 4.89 1.15
CA ARG A 45 2.15 4.53 0.31
C ARG A 45 3.26 3.90 1.13
N ASN A 46 3.56 4.47 2.31
CA ASN A 46 4.58 3.96 3.22
C ASN A 46 4.21 2.59 3.80
N ALA A 47 2.94 2.39 4.15
CA ALA A 47 2.46 1.10 4.63
C ALA A 47 2.69 -0.02 3.59
N LEU A 48 2.33 0.23 2.33
CA LEU A 48 2.59 -0.73 1.24
C LEU A 48 4.09 -0.98 1.04
N ALA A 49 4.90 0.07 1.10
CA ALA A 49 6.36 -0.02 0.97
C ALA A 49 6.96 -0.92 2.07
N ASN A 50 6.49 -0.77 3.31
CA ASN A 50 6.91 -1.58 4.45
C ASN A 50 6.48 -3.05 4.32
N VAL A 51 5.27 -3.32 3.83
CA VAL A 51 4.81 -4.69 3.57
C VAL A 51 5.69 -5.34 2.49
N PHE A 52 5.92 -4.64 1.38
CA PHE A 52 6.75 -5.12 0.28
C PHE A 52 8.25 -5.14 0.59
N LYS A 53 8.67 -4.48 1.67
CA LYS A 53 10.07 -4.27 2.07
C LYS A 53 10.89 -3.62 0.94
N VAL A 54 10.33 -2.57 0.35
CA VAL A 54 10.97 -1.71 -0.67
C VAL A 54 10.87 -0.24 -0.23
N PRO A 55 11.74 0.67 -0.71
CA PRO A 55 11.58 2.10 -0.41
C PRO A 55 10.30 2.65 -1.03
N ALA A 56 9.56 3.49 -0.29
CA ALA A 56 8.29 4.05 -0.76
C ALA A 56 8.42 4.82 -2.08
N GLN A 57 9.55 5.49 -2.29
CA GLN A 57 9.86 6.24 -3.51
C GLN A 57 9.91 5.35 -4.75
N THR A 58 10.08 4.03 -4.60
CA THR A 58 10.08 3.08 -5.72
C THR A 58 8.66 2.64 -6.11
N LEU A 59 7.65 2.96 -5.32
CA LEU A 59 6.24 2.68 -5.65
C LEU A 59 5.66 3.83 -6.47
N HIS A 60 5.07 3.50 -7.61
CA HIS A 60 4.43 4.41 -8.54
C HIS A 60 2.92 4.22 -8.49
N PRO A 61 2.10 5.28 -8.69
CA PRO A 61 0.64 5.18 -8.63
C PRO A 61 0.05 4.17 -9.62
N SER A 62 0.68 3.95 -10.76
CA SER A 62 0.24 2.99 -11.79
C SER A 62 0.58 1.53 -11.48
N ASP A 63 1.34 1.27 -10.41
CA ASP A 63 1.72 -0.09 -10.06
C ASP A 63 0.52 -0.93 -9.69
N VAL A 64 0.54 -2.20 -10.07
CA VAL A 64 -0.48 -3.17 -9.70
C VAL A 64 -0.05 -3.88 -8.40
N PRO A 65 -0.74 -3.64 -7.27
CA PRO A 65 -0.58 -4.37 -6.02
C PRO A 65 -0.24 -5.86 -6.12
N ASP A 66 -1.06 -6.59 -6.87
CA ASP A 66 -0.97 -8.05 -6.99
C ASP A 66 0.30 -8.51 -7.71
N ASP A 67 0.79 -7.71 -8.66
CA ASP A 67 2.06 -7.99 -9.33
C ASP A 67 3.24 -7.84 -8.38
N LEU A 68 3.22 -6.79 -7.55
CA LEU A 68 4.26 -6.58 -6.56
C LEU A 68 4.20 -7.67 -5.48
N ALA A 69 3.00 -8.04 -5.01
CA ALA A 69 2.83 -9.10 -4.02
C ALA A 69 3.40 -10.44 -4.51
N ARG A 70 3.11 -10.85 -5.75
CA ARG A 70 3.68 -12.08 -6.35
C ARG A 70 5.20 -12.07 -6.44
N ASN A 71 5.80 -10.88 -6.58
CA ASN A 71 7.23 -10.74 -6.75
C ASN A 71 7.99 -10.60 -5.43
N PHE A 72 7.34 -10.04 -4.40
CA PHE A 72 8.00 -9.63 -3.16
C PHE A 72 7.52 -10.36 -1.92
N LEU A 73 6.42 -11.12 -1.97
CA LEU A 73 5.87 -11.83 -0.82
C LEU A 73 5.80 -13.33 -1.11
N TYR A 74 6.05 -14.13 -0.08
CA TYR A 74 6.09 -15.58 -0.22
C TYR A 74 4.68 -16.18 -0.28
N ASP A 75 3.77 -15.64 0.55
CA ASP A 75 2.42 -16.16 0.75
C ASP A 75 1.33 -15.22 0.17
N GLY A 76 1.74 -14.21 -0.59
CA GLY A 76 0.86 -13.14 -1.07
C GLY A 76 0.69 -12.01 -0.04
N TRP A 77 -0.36 -11.21 -0.20
CA TRP A 77 -0.70 -10.13 0.72
C TRP A 77 -1.48 -10.64 1.93
N ASP A 78 -0.96 -10.37 3.12
CA ASP A 78 -1.71 -10.53 4.38
C ASP A 78 -2.40 -9.21 4.73
N ASN A 79 -3.72 -9.28 4.91
CA ASN A 79 -4.56 -8.14 5.24
C ASN A 79 -4.26 -7.60 6.64
N ALA A 80 -3.87 -8.46 7.57
CA ALA A 80 -3.50 -8.06 8.91
C ALA A 80 -2.22 -7.22 8.87
N ASP A 81 -1.21 -7.66 8.12
CA ASP A 81 0.06 -6.94 7.94
C ASP A 81 -0.16 -5.56 7.32
N ILE A 82 -0.97 -5.47 6.25
CA ILE A 82 -1.26 -4.19 5.58
C ILE A 82 -2.00 -3.23 6.52
N SER A 83 -2.98 -3.74 7.26
CA SER A 83 -3.76 -2.90 8.18
C SER A 83 -2.89 -2.41 9.32
N MET A 84 -2.06 -3.28 9.90
CA MET A 84 -1.12 -2.92 10.96
C MET A 84 -0.10 -1.88 10.49
N GLU A 85 0.50 -2.05 9.31
CA GLU A 85 1.43 -1.07 8.75
C GLU A 85 0.73 0.25 8.40
N LEU A 86 -0.55 0.21 7.98
CA LEU A 86 -1.35 1.41 7.77
C LEU A 86 -1.58 2.16 9.08
N GLU A 87 -1.96 1.47 10.15
CA GLU A 87 -2.13 2.06 11.48
C GLU A 87 -0.85 2.73 11.98
N ILE A 88 0.28 2.02 11.85
CA ILE A 88 1.60 2.53 12.25
C ILE A 88 1.94 3.79 11.45
N CYS A 89 1.75 3.77 10.13
CA CYS A 89 2.10 4.89 9.26
C CYS A 89 1.14 6.09 9.39
N SER A 90 -0.15 5.85 9.64
CA SER A 90 -1.15 6.91 9.77
C SER A 90 -1.32 7.42 11.20
N GLY A 91 -0.81 6.69 12.20
CA GLY A 91 -1.05 6.96 13.62
C GLY A 91 -2.51 6.79 14.04
N MET A 92 -3.28 5.98 13.30
CA MET A 92 -4.72 5.82 13.50
C MET A 92 -5.09 4.35 13.58
N ALA A 93 -5.85 3.96 14.61
CA ALA A 93 -6.36 2.60 14.72
C ALA A 93 -7.40 2.31 13.61
N THR A 94 -7.16 1.25 12.85
CA THR A 94 -8.18 0.58 12.05
C THR A 94 -9.06 -0.20 13.02
N ASP A 95 -10.36 -0.23 12.77
CA ASP A 95 -11.29 -0.97 13.62
C ASP A 95 -11.23 -2.48 13.31
N GLU A 96 -11.99 -3.29 14.06
CA GLU A 96 -12.15 -4.72 13.77
C GLU A 96 -12.72 -4.98 12.35
N HIS A 97 -13.25 -3.94 11.68
CA HIS A 97 -13.91 -4.01 10.38
C HIS A 97 -13.05 -3.39 9.29
N ILE A 98 -11.85 -3.95 9.10
CA ILE A 98 -10.90 -3.57 8.03
C ILE A 98 -11.63 -3.50 6.68
N PRO A 99 -11.67 -2.31 6.02
CA PRO A 99 -12.34 -2.16 4.74
C PRO A 99 -11.84 -3.14 3.68
N ARG A 100 -12.77 -3.73 2.92
CA ARG A 100 -12.46 -4.73 1.88
C ARG A 100 -11.53 -4.22 0.77
N PHE A 101 -11.44 -2.90 0.55
CA PHE A 101 -10.53 -2.33 -0.43
C PHE A 101 -9.07 -2.29 0.06
N LEU A 102 -8.84 -2.30 1.38
CA LEU A 102 -7.50 -2.49 1.94
C LEU A 102 -6.99 -3.91 1.65
N SER A 103 -7.91 -4.85 1.44
CA SER A 103 -7.63 -6.28 1.34
C SER A 103 -7.69 -6.88 -0.08
N GLY A 104 -8.17 -6.18 -1.10
CA GLY A 104 -7.98 -6.50 -2.53
C GLY A 104 -8.32 -7.91 -3.05
N ARG A 105 -8.76 -8.84 -2.21
CA ARG A 105 -9.09 -10.23 -2.56
C ARG A 105 -10.18 -10.74 -1.64
N PHE A 106 -11.32 -11.07 -2.23
CA PHE A 106 -12.18 -12.13 -1.69
C PHE A 106 -12.60 -13.03 -2.84
N PHE A 107 -12.16 -14.29 -2.81
CA PHE A 107 -12.59 -15.37 -3.70
C PHE A 107 -14.11 -15.63 -3.68
N LEU A 108 -14.87 -14.94 -2.84
CA LEU A 108 -16.33 -15.08 -2.66
C LEU A 108 -17.14 -13.83 -3.06
N PHE A 109 -16.51 -12.66 -3.14
CA PHE A 109 -17.18 -11.41 -3.53
C PHE A 109 -16.43 -10.85 -4.73
N ARG A 110 -17.00 -10.99 -5.94
CA ARG A 110 -16.49 -10.45 -7.22
C ARG A 110 -16.24 -8.94 -7.13
N TRP A 111 -15.14 -8.56 -6.51
CA TRP A 111 -14.73 -7.19 -6.35
C TRP A 111 -13.35 -7.09 -6.93
N ASP A 112 -13.26 -6.33 -8.02
CA ASP A 112 -11.99 -5.91 -8.56
C ASP A 112 -11.38 -5.01 -7.49
N GLY A 113 -10.44 -5.54 -6.70
CA GLY A 113 -9.63 -4.74 -5.79
C GLY A 113 -9.06 -3.52 -6.52
N PRO A 114 -8.48 -2.55 -5.79
CA PRO A 114 -7.94 -1.37 -6.47
C PRO A 114 -6.96 -1.80 -7.56
N ALA A 115 -7.20 -1.32 -8.78
CA ALA A 115 -6.45 -1.75 -9.95
C ALA A 115 -4.98 -1.30 -9.86
N THR A 116 -4.73 -0.27 -9.04
CA THR A 116 -3.42 0.35 -8.90
C THR A 116 -3.13 0.81 -7.46
N ILE A 117 -1.85 1.02 -7.13
CA ILE A 117 -1.41 1.61 -5.86
C ILE A 117 -2.02 3.00 -5.66
N GLY A 118 -2.12 3.81 -6.71
CA GLY A 118 -2.72 5.14 -6.62
C GLY A 118 -4.18 5.07 -6.23
N GLU A 119 -4.92 4.12 -6.80
CA GLU A 119 -6.29 3.89 -6.39
C GLU A 119 -6.40 3.37 -4.95
N TRP A 120 -5.56 2.40 -4.57
CA TRP A 120 -5.54 1.84 -3.23
C TRP A 120 -5.27 2.93 -2.17
N THR A 121 -4.22 3.73 -2.37
CA THR A 121 -3.82 4.79 -1.43
C THR A 121 -4.88 5.89 -1.31
N ARG A 122 -5.53 6.26 -2.42
CA ARG A 122 -6.65 7.22 -2.39
C ARG A 122 -7.85 6.69 -1.59
N ARG A 123 -8.23 5.42 -1.79
CA ARG A 123 -9.33 4.80 -1.04
C ARG A 123 -8.98 4.67 0.45
N ALA A 124 -7.73 4.30 0.78
CA ALA A 124 -7.24 4.24 2.15
C ALA A 124 -7.29 5.62 2.83
N ALA A 125 -6.87 6.66 2.12
CA ALA A 125 -6.90 8.03 2.63
C ALA A 125 -8.33 8.51 2.95
N ALA A 126 -9.28 8.27 2.03
CA ALA A 126 -10.69 8.62 2.26
C ALA A 126 -11.32 7.86 3.44
N TYR A 127 -10.84 6.65 3.73
CA TYR A 127 -11.28 5.91 4.91
C TYR A 127 -10.69 6.49 6.21
N LEU A 128 -9.38 6.77 6.21
CA LEU A 128 -8.70 7.36 7.37
C LEU A 128 -9.27 8.73 7.72
N GLU A 129 -9.57 9.57 6.74
CA GLU A 129 -10.21 10.87 6.97
C GLU A 129 -11.58 10.71 7.68
N LYS A 130 -12.46 9.87 7.14
CA LYS A 130 -13.77 9.57 7.76
C LYS A 130 -13.65 9.00 9.18
N ARG A 131 -12.56 8.30 9.47
CA ARG A 131 -12.27 7.81 10.82
C ARG A 131 -11.82 8.94 11.73
N ALA A 132 -10.99 9.86 11.25
CA ALA A 132 -10.51 11.00 12.02
C ALA A 132 -11.64 11.94 12.41
N GLU A 133 -12.67 12.06 11.58
CA GLU A 133 -13.91 12.80 11.89
C GLU A 133 -14.70 12.17 13.03
N LYS A 134 -14.71 10.84 13.15
CA LYS A 134 -15.48 10.11 14.19
C LYS A 134 -14.80 10.09 15.56
N THR A 135 -13.50 10.36 15.62
CA THR A 135 -12.70 10.36 16.86
C THR A 135 -12.62 11.75 17.51
N LYS A 136 -13.12 12.79 16.82
CA LYS A 136 -13.29 14.14 17.36
C LYS A 136 -14.64 14.29 18.05
#